data_AF-A0A2S2CPM8-F1
#
_entry.id   AF-A0A2S2CPM8-F1
#
_cell.length_a   1.000
_cell.length_b   1.000
_cell.length_c   1.000
_cell.angle_alpha   90.00
_cell.angle_beta   90.00
_cell.angle_gamma   90.00
#
_symmetry.space_group_name_H-M   'P 1'
#
loop_
_entity.id
_entity.type
_entity.pdbx_description
1 polymer ?
#
loop_
_entity_poly.entity_id
_entity_poly.type
_entity_poly.pdbx_seq_one_letter_code
_entity_poly.pdbx_strand_id
1 'polypeptide(L)' 'MASIMIKKAGEGLVSQAHRSADVGPTSGSSIVYEIQNVPDGVGVDDVIAAFKTYRPADKVYEIDWADLAK' A
#
# COMPACT_ATOMS: atom_id res chain seq x y z
N MET A 1 -16.55 0.24 -1.14
CA MET A 1 -15.22 0.05 -1.74
C MET A 1 -14.38 1.28 -1.48
N ALA A 2 -13.33 1.14 -0.68
CA ALA A 2 -12.44 2.22 -0.29
C ALA A 2 -11.07 2.04 -0.94
N SER A 3 -10.28 3.12 -0.99
CA SER A 3 -8.84 3.03 -1.21
C SER A 3 -8.09 3.28 0.09
N ILE A 4 -6.98 2.56 0.29
CA ILE A 4 -6.13 2.68 1.47
C ILE A 4 -4.71 2.97 0.99
N MET A 5 -4.14 4.08 1.45
CA MET A 5 -2.75 4.39 1.18
C MET A 5 -1.84 3.78 2.24
N ILE A 6 -0.77 3.14 1.80
CA ILE A 6 0.27 2.55 2.65
C ILE A 6 1.64 3.06 2.22
N LYS A 7 2.54 3.25 3.18
CA LYS A 7 3.90 3.70 2.99
C LYS A 7 4.85 2.57 3.35
N LYS A 8 5.71 2.18 2.41
CA LYS A 8 6.83 1.26 2.64
C LYS A 8 8.12 2.06 2.77
N ALA A 9 8.73 2.06 3.94
CA ALA A 9 10.06 2.61 4.16
C ALA A 9 11.15 1.64 3.65
N GLY A 10 12.35 2.16 3.38
CA GLY A 10 13.48 1.40 2.82
C GLY A 10 13.92 0.19 3.65
N GLU A 11 13.71 0.21 4.97
CA GLU A 11 13.97 -0.94 5.87
C GLU A 11 12.84 -1.99 5.87
N GLY A 12 11.87 -1.88 4.96
CA GLY A 12 10.74 -2.81 4.87
C GLY A 12 9.62 -2.53 5.87
N LEU A 13 9.69 -1.42 6.62
CA LEU A 13 8.64 -1.00 7.53
C LEU A 13 7.44 -0.48 6.72
N VAL A 14 6.29 -1.14 6.85
CA VAL A 14 5.05 -0.78 6.15
C VAL A 14 4.07 -0.20 7.17
N SER A 15 3.60 1.01 6.90
CA SER A 15 2.66 1.75 7.76
C SER A 15 1.57 2.40 6.92
N GLN A 16 0.49 2.85 7.55
CA GLN A 16 -0.50 3.69 6.87
C GLN A 16 0.14 4.99 6.40
N ALA A 17 -0.12 5.38 5.15
CA ALA A 17 0.25 6.70 4.66
C ALA A 17 -0.86 7.72 4.97
N HIS A 18 -0.50 9.00 4.96
CA HIS A 18 -1.50 10.05 5.06
C HIS A 18 -2.44 9.99 3.86
N ARG A 19 -3.74 10.22 4.06
CA ARG A 19 -4.78 10.19 2.99
C ARG A 19 -4.60 11.21 1.86
N SER A 20 -3.59 12.06 1.95
CA SER A 20 -3.28 13.13 0.99
C SER A 20 -1.83 13.02 0.53
N ALA A 21 -1.19 11.88 0.77
CA ALA A 21 0.15 11.61 0.27
C ALA A 21 0.05 11.30 -1.23
N ASP A 22 1.02 11.81 -2.00
CA ASP A 22 1.18 11.42 -3.39
C ASP A 22 1.70 9.98 -3.48
N VAL A 23 1.11 9.24 -4.41
CA VAL A 23 1.48 7.85 -4.72
C VAL A 23 2.85 7.84 -5.43
N GLY A 24 3.74 6.95 -5.01
CA GLY A 24 5.08 6.80 -5.59
C GLY A 24 6.24 7.06 -4.62
N PRO A 25 7.48 7.19 -5.15
CA PRO A 25 8.67 7.38 -4.35
C PRO A 25 8.70 8.77 -3.70
N THR A 26 9.06 8.80 -2.42
CA THR A 26 9.18 10.02 -1.62
C THR A 26 10.66 10.29 -1.30
N SER A 27 10.98 11.54 -0.95
CA SER A 27 12.35 11.99 -0.68
C SER A 27 13.08 11.24 0.45
N GLY A 28 12.37 10.46 1.27
CA GLY A 28 12.92 9.74 2.43
C GLY A 28 13.11 8.24 2.20
N SER A 29 13.50 7.81 1.00
CA SER A 29 13.69 6.39 0.66
C SER A 29 12.47 5.52 0.98
N SER A 30 11.28 6.12 0.92
CA SER A 30 10.02 5.44 1.17
C SER A 30 9.14 5.55 -0.06
N ILE A 31 8.31 4.56 -0.31
CA ILE A 31 7.38 4.52 -1.43
C ILE A 31 5.96 4.46 -0.87
N VAL A 32 5.11 5.36 -1.33
CA VAL A 32 3.67 5.33 -1.03
C VAL A 32 2.97 4.52 -2.11
N TYR A 33 2.16 3.57 -1.68
CA TYR A 33 1.30 2.76 -2.53
C TYR A 33 -0.16 3.06 -2.21
N GLU A 34 -0.99 3.05 -3.23
CA GLU A 34 -2.44 3.11 -3.09
C GLU A 34 -3.03 1.74 -3.36
N ILE A 35 -3.75 1.22 -2.37
CA ILE A 35 -4.50 -0.02 -2.50
C ILE A 35 -5.93 0.29 -2.87
N GLN A 36 -6.34 -0.11 -4.07
CA GLN A 36 -7.66 0.15 -4.63
C GLN A 36 -8.61 -1.02 -4.39
N ASN A 37 -9.92 -0.76 -4.49
CA ASN A 37 -10.97 -1.77 -4.41
C ASN A 37 -10.96 -2.59 -3.11
N VAL A 38 -10.60 -1.96 -1.99
CA VAL A 38 -10.64 -2.61 -0.68
C VAL A 38 -12.11 -2.84 -0.27
N PRO A 39 -12.51 -4.08 0.04
CA PRO A 39 -13.88 -4.39 0.44
C PRO A 39 -14.17 -3.87 1.85
N ASP A 40 -15.44 -3.59 2.10
CA ASP A 40 -15.92 -3.17 3.41
C ASP A 40 -15.66 -4.27 4.46
N GLY A 41 -14.98 -3.90 5.55
CA GLY A 41 -14.54 -4.81 6.61
C GLY A 41 -13.05 -5.15 6.60
N VAL A 42 -12.31 -4.84 5.53
CA VAL A 42 -10.85 -4.95 5.49
C VAL A 42 -10.24 -3.66 6.05
N GLY A 43 -9.49 -3.80 7.13
CA GLY A 43 -8.82 -2.69 7.80
C GLY A 43 -7.45 -2.38 7.21
N VAL A 44 -6.86 -1.29 7.68
CA VAL A 44 -5.50 -0.90 7.33
C VAL A 44 -4.49 -1.98 7.74
N ASP A 45 -4.66 -2.58 8.91
CA ASP A 45 -3.78 -3.65 9.40
C ASP A 45 -3.79 -4.89 8.50
N ASP A 46 -4.96 -5.28 7.98
CA ASP A 46 -5.10 -6.38 7.03
C ASP A 46 -4.38 -6.05 5.71
N VAL A 47 -4.52 -4.81 5.23
CA VAL A 47 -3.82 -4.34 4.04
C VAL A 47 -2.31 -4.35 4.23
N ILE A 48 -1.83 -3.89 5.39
CA ILE A 48 -0.40 -3.92 5.72
C ILE A 48 0.10 -5.37 5.79
N ALA A 49 -0.67 -6.28 6.39
CA ALA A 49 -0.32 -7.69 6.48
C ALA A 49 -0.21 -8.34 5.09
N ALA A 50 -1.19 -8.12 4.21
CA ALA A 50 -1.16 -8.60 2.84
C ALA A 50 0.00 -7.97 2.02
N PHE A 51 0.24 -6.67 2.21
CA PHE A 51 1.30 -5.99 1.47
C PHE A 51 2.71 -6.41 1.88
N LYS A 52 2.92 -6.87 3.12
CA LYS A 52 4.22 -7.39 3.58
C LYS A 52 4.67 -8.63 2.81
N THR A 53 3.74 -9.47 2.35
CA THR A 53 4.05 -10.67 1.56
C THR A 53 4.08 -10.38 0.06
N TYR A 54 3.44 -9.29 -0.37
CA TYR A 54 3.38 -8.85 -1.75
C TYR A 54 4.67 -8.13 -2.20
N ARG A 55 5.11 -8.44 -3.42
CA ARG A 55 6.19 -7.71 -4.09
C ARG A 55 5.61 -6.92 -5.25
N PRO A 56 5.47 -5.59 -5.11
CA PRO A 56 4.98 -4.76 -6.21
C PRO A 56 5.96 -4.79 -7.39
N ALA A 57 5.40 -4.73 -8.60
CA ALA A 57 6.18 -4.63 -9.82
C ALA A 57 6.88 -3.26 -9.92
N ASP A 58 7.95 -3.19 -10.72
CA ASP A 58 8.70 -1.95 -10.89
C ASP A 58 7.79 -0.83 -11.42
N LYS A 59 7.83 0.33 -10.74
CA LYS A 59 7.03 1.53 -11.07
C LYS A 59 5.51 1.34 -11.00
N VAL A 60 5.03 0.30 -10.32
CA VAL A 60 3.61 0.13 -10.00
C VAL A 60 3.39 0.52 -8.55
N TYR A 61 2.61 1.57 -8.35
CA TYR A 61 2.33 2.13 -7.03
C TYR A 61 0.84 2.07 -6.66
N GLU A 62 -0.02 1.87 -7.66
CA GLU A 62 -1.44 1.59 -7.51
C GLU A 62 -1.66 0.09 -7.64
N ILE A 63 -2.26 -0.53 -6.63
CA ILE A 63 -2.40 -1.98 -6.58
C ILE A 63 -3.82 -2.32 -6.17
N ASP A 64 -4.45 -3.22 -6.92
CA ASP A 64 -5.76 -3.75 -6.55
C ASP A 64 -5.66 -4.68 -5.34
N TRP A 65 -6.62 -4.57 -4.41
CA TRP A 65 -6.75 -5.50 -3.30
C TRP A 65 -6.79 -6.97 -3.76
N ALA A 66 -7.43 -7.22 -4.91
CA ALA A 66 -7.50 -8.55 -5.51
C ALA A 66 -6.13 -9.12 -5.95
N ASP A 67 -5.13 -8.27 -6.20
CA ASP A 67 -3.76 -8.70 -6.48
C ASP A 67 -2.94 -8.95 -5.21
N LEU A 68 -3.31 -8.29 -4.10
CA LEU A 68 -2.70 -8.45 -2.78
C LEU A 68 -3.20 -9.66 -2.01
N ALA A 69 -4.50 -9.98 -2.12
CA ALA A 69 -5.15 -11.05 -1.38
C ALA A 69 -5.01 -12.45 -2.04
N LYS A 70 -4.02 -12.64 -2.91
CA LYS A 70 -3.74 -13.92 -3.59
C LYS A 70 -2.90 -14.87 -2.74
#